data_AF-A0A445BR65-F1
#
_entry.id   AF-A0A445BR65-F1
#
_cell.length_a   1.000
_cell.length_b   1.000
_cell.length_c   1.000
_cell.angle_alpha   90.00
_cell.angle_beta   90.00
_cell.angle_gamma   90.00
#
_symmetry.space_group_name_H-M   'P 1'
#
loop_
_entity.id
_entity.type
_entity.pdbx_description
1 polymer ?
#
loop_
_entity_poly.entity_id
_entity_poly.type
_entity_poly.pdbx_seq_one_letter_code
_entity_poly.pdbx_strand_id
1 'polypeptide(L)'
;MSDDKIKQLCLMDIDKILHSYGKTLKDHPSIPLATEVNSSLLIERVIREELNFNRYELKKNALDMSAIATLEQKHAFDNIVTALYCDERVFSLCMVMGYWKNISLKPYVC
;
A
#
# COMPACT_ATOMS: atom_id res chain seq x y z
N MET A 1 20.43 -1.58 2.00
CA MET A 1 19.99 -0.22 2.39
C MET A 1 20.40 0.00 3.84
N SER A 2 20.75 1.22 4.25
CA SER A 2 21.02 1.51 5.67
C SER A 2 19.73 1.82 6.42
N ASP A 3 19.67 1.43 7.69
CA ASP A 3 18.53 1.66 8.58
C ASP A 3 18.19 3.15 8.71
N ASP A 4 19.21 4.01 8.67
CA ASP A 4 19.04 5.47 8.68
C ASP A 4 18.21 5.96 7.50
N LYS A 5 18.42 5.41 6.30
CA LYS A 5 17.68 5.81 5.10
C LYS A 5 16.21 5.40 5.21
N ILE A 6 15.93 4.21 5.75
CA ILE A 6 14.58 3.72 5.98
C ILE A 6 13.87 4.61 7.02
N LYS A 7 14.56 4.93 8.12
CA LYS A 7 14.03 5.80 9.18
C LYS A 7 13.65 7.18 8.65
N GLN A 8 14.48 7.80 7.83
CA GLN A 8 14.20 9.12 7.25
C GLN A 8 12.98 9.10 6.34
N LEU A 9 12.84 8.06 5.51
CA LEU A 9 11.66 7.88 4.64
C LEU A 9 10.38 7.74 5.46
N CYS A 10 10.40 6.91 6.51
CA CYS A 10 9.25 6.75 7.40
C CYS A 10 8.85 8.08 8.07
N LEU A 11 9.82 8.90 8.48
CA LEU A 11 9.54 10.21 9.07
C LEU A 11 8.85 11.15 8.08
N MET A 12 9.25 11.16 6.80
CA MET A 12 8.56 11.95 5.77
C MET A 12 7.12 11.50 5.55
N ASP A 13 6.89 10.19 5.50
CA ASP A 13 5.53 9.66 5.34
C ASP A 13 4.64 10.03 6.53
N ILE A 14 5.19 9.98 7.75
CA ILE A 14 4.48 10.44 8.97
C ILE A 14 4.16 11.94 8.86
N ASP A 15 5.11 12.78 8.46
CA ASP A 15 4.89 14.22 8.33
C ASP A 15 3.82 14.54 7.28
N LYS A 16 3.81 13.82 6.15
CA LYS A 16 2.78 13.92 5.11
C LYS A 16 1.39 13.54 5.63
N ILE A 17 1.31 12.49 6.45
CA ILE A 17 0.06 12.10 7.11
C ILE A 17 -0.38 13.18 8.09
N LEU A 18 0.50 13.69 8.94
CA LEU A 18 0.18 14.75 9.90
C LEU A 18 -0.28 16.03 9.20
N HIS A 19 0.34 16.38 8.08
CA HIS A 19 -0.04 17.54 7.27
C HIS A 19 -1.48 17.45 6.77
N SER A 20 -1.99 16.24 6.47
CA SER A 20 -3.41 16.06 6.12
C SER A 20 -4.38 16.42 7.25
N TYR A 21 -3.92 16.40 8.50
CA TYR A 21 -4.65 16.82 9.69
C TYR A 21 -4.27 18.24 10.18
N GLY A 22 -3.53 19.02 9.38
CA GLY A 22 -3.07 20.36 9.74
C GLY A 22 -1.99 20.39 10.83
N LYS A 23 -1.27 19.28 11.00
CA LYS A 23 -0.15 19.14 11.95
C LYS A 23 1.14 18.85 11.22
N THR A 24 2.24 18.92 11.94
CA THR A 24 3.58 18.55 11.46
C THR A 24 4.32 17.77 12.52
N LEU A 25 5.44 17.15 12.17
CA LEU A 25 6.34 16.54 13.15
C LEU A 25 6.83 17.52 14.22
N LYS A 26 6.84 18.83 13.94
CA LYS A 26 7.20 19.86 14.94
C LYS A 26 6.25 19.90 16.12
N ASP A 27 4.99 19.49 15.93
CA ASP A 27 3.96 19.43 16.97
C ASP A 27 4.13 18.20 17.88
N HIS A 28 5.07 17.30 17.56
CA HIS A 28 5.33 16.05 18.27
C HIS A 28 6.83 15.95 18.65
N PRO A 29 7.28 16.65 19.71
CA PRO A 29 8.71 16.79 20.05
C PRO A 29 9.41 15.49 20.45
N SER A 30 8.67 14.43 20.74
CA SER A 30 9.21 13.08 20.97
C SER A 30 9.62 12.36 19.68
N ILE A 31 9.12 12.81 18.52
CA ILE A 31 9.44 12.24 17.21
C ILE A 31 10.57 13.06 16.58
N PRO A 32 11.70 12.43 16.18
CA PRO A 32 12.78 13.14 15.52
C PRO A 32 12.33 13.69 14.16
N LEU A 33 12.84 14.86 13.79
CA LEU A 33 12.57 15.45 12.48
C LEU A 33 13.29 14.67 11.38
N ALA A 34 12.63 14.54 10.24
CA ALA A 34 13.33 14.10 9.03
C ALA A 34 14.34 15.18 8.61
N THR A 35 15.57 14.78 8.31
CA THR A 35 16.45 15.57 7.47
C THR A 35 15.80 15.64 6.08
N GLU A 36 15.84 16.78 5.39
CA GLU A 36 15.29 16.91 4.03
C GLU A 36 15.87 15.82 3.12
N VAL A 37 15.13 14.71 2.95
CA VAL A 37 15.46 13.72 1.95
C VAL A 37 14.88 14.24 0.65
N ASN A 38 15.76 14.52 -0.30
CA ASN A 38 15.37 15.01 -1.62
C ASN A 38 14.29 14.09 -2.20
N SER A 39 13.16 14.66 -2.61
CA SER A 39 12.08 13.97 -3.31
C SER A 39 12.56 13.23 -4.58
N SER A 40 13.68 13.66 -5.16
CA SER A 40 14.37 12.95 -6.24
C SER A 40 14.84 11.54 -5.84
N LEU A 41 15.27 11.34 -4.59
CA LEU A 41 15.68 10.02 -4.08
C LEU A 41 14.48 9.07 -3.92
N LEU A 42 13.29 9.61 -3.65
CA LEU A 42 12.04 8.84 -3.63
C LEU A 42 11.68 8.36 -5.03
N ILE A 43 11.72 9.27 -6.01
CA ILE A 43 11.42 8.95 -7.41
C ILE A 43 12.42 7.92 -7.94
N GLU A 44 13.71 8.11 -7.67
CA GLU A 44 14.75 7.15 -8.07
C GLU A 44 14.54 5.76 -7.44
N ARG A 45 14.04 5.72 -6.19
CA ARG A 45 13.67 4.47 -5.53
C ARG A 45 12.50 3.79 -6.22
N VAL A 46 11.40 4.49 -6.44
CA VAL A 46 10.21 3.93 -7.10
C VAL A 46 10.59 3.40 -8.49
N ILE A 47 11.31 4.19 -9.29
CA ILE A 47 11.76 3.76 -10.62
C ILE A 47 12.62 2.49 -10.55
N ARG A 48 13.57 2.42 -9.62
CA ARG A 48 14.43 1.24 -9.46
C ARG A 48 13.66 0.01 -8.99
N GLU A 49 12.71 0.16 -8.08
CA GLU A 49 11.88 -0.94 -7.59
C GLU A 49 10.99 -1.47 -8.73
N GLU A 50 10.36 -0.59 -9.50
CA GLU A 50 9.55 -0.96 -10.68
C GLU A 50 10.37 -1.63 -11.78
N LEU A 51 11.57 -1.12 -12.09
CA LEU A 51 12.46 -1.71 -13.09
C LEU A 51 12.96 -3.10 -12.71
N ASN A 52 13.20 -3.32 -11.41
CA ASN A 52 13.63 -4.62 -10.89
C ASN A 52 12.45 -5.56 -10.56
N PHE A 53 11.21 -5.14 -10.79
CA PHE A 53 10.04 -5.92 -10.44
C PHE A 53 9.91 -7.18 -11.33
N ASN A 54 10.06 -8.35 -10.72
CA ASN A 54 10.02 -9.61 -11.45
C ASN A 54 8.57 -10.08 -11.70
N ARG A 55 8.05 -9.72 -12.87
CA ARG A 55 6.69 -10.09 -13.31
C ARG A 55 6.49 -11.60 -13.48
N TYR A 56 7.55 -12.35 -13.80
CA TYR A 56 7.45 -13.80 -14.01
C TYR A 56 7.31 -14.54 -12.70
N GLU A 57 8.08 -14.15 -11.68
CA GLU A 57 7.97 -14.68 -10.33
C GLU A 57 6.62 -14.34 -9.71
N LEU A 58 6.14 -13.10 -9.85
CA LEU A 58 4.81 -12.72 -9.43
C LEU A 58 3.74 -13.64 -10.07
N LYS A 59 3.82 -13.83 -11.39
CA LYS A 59 2.86 -14.66 -12.13
C LYS A 59 2.89 -16.10 -11.63
N LYS A 60 4.09 -16.66 -11.41
CA LYS A 60 4.25 -18.02 -10.87
C LYS A 60 3.61 -18.13 -9.49
N ASN A 61 3.92 -17.21 -8.58
CA ASN A 61 3.37 -17.21 -7.23
C ASN A 61 1.84 -17.07 -7.22
N ALA A 62 1.28 -16.23 -8.10
CA ALA A 62 -0.17 -16.09 -8.25
C ALA A 62 -0.84 -17.39 -8.74
N LEU A 63 -0.20 -18.10 -9.68
CA LEU A 63 -0.67 -19.40 -10.16
C LEU A 63 -0.62 -20.46 -9.06
N ASP A 64 0.51 -20.55 -8.34
CA ASP A 64 0.69 -21.50 -7.24
C ASP A 64 -0.34 -21.26 -6.12
N MET A 65 -0.60 -19.99 -5.77
CA MET A 65 -1.61 -19.61 -4.78
C MET A 65 -3.03 -19.92 -5.27
N SER A 66 -3.33 -19.66 -6.54
CA SER A 66 -4.64 -19.99 -7.13
C SER A 66 -4.89 -21.49 -7.19
N ALA A 67 -3.84 -22.30 -7.38
CA ALA A 67 -3.97 -23.75 -7.41
C ALA A 67 -4.45 -24.33 -6.07
N ILE A 68 -4.03 -23.74 -4.95
CA ILE A 68 -4.35 -24.21 -3.59
C ILE A 68 -5.53 -23.48 -2.92
N ALA A 69 -6.01 -22.38 -3.52
CA ALA A 69 -7.08 -21.58 -2.94
C ALA A 69 -8.44 -22.30 -3.00
N THR A 70 -9.22 -22.18 -1.91
CA THR A 70 -10.61 -22.70 -1.86
C THR A 70 -11.54 -21.87 -2.76
N LEU A 71 -12.72 -22.41 -3.05
CA LEU A 71 -13.73 -21.71 -3.86
C LEU A 71 -14.12 -20.37 -3.24
N GLU A 72 -14.26 -20.31 -1.92
CA GLU A 72 -14.61 -19.10 -1.17
C GLU A 72 -13.48 -18.06 -1.23
N GLN A 73 -12.22 -18.49 -1.13
CA GLN A 73 -11.06 -17.61 -1.23
C GLN A 73 -10.91 -17.01 -2.64
N LYS A 74 -11.13 -17.82 -3.68
CA LYS A 74 -11.16 -17.35 -5.07
C LYS A 74 -12.27 -16.34 -5.30
N HIS A 75 -13.47 -16.65 -4.84
CA HIS A 75 -14.62 -15.75 -4.92
C HIS A 75 -14.38 -14.42 -4.17
N ALA A 76 -13.78 -14.46 -2.98
CA ALA A 76 -13.42 -13.25 -2.25
C ALA A 76 -12.35 -12.42 -3.01
N PHE A 77 -11.34 -13.08 -3.57
CA PHE A 77 -10.31 -12.42 -4.37
C PHE A 77 -10.90 -11.74 -5.61
N ASP A 78 -11.72 -12.45 -6.39
CA ASP A 78 -12.34 -11.91 -7.60
C ASP A 78 -13.25 -10.72 -7.29
N ASN A 79 -13.97 -10.74 -6.17
CA ASN A 79 -14.77 -9.60 -5.72
C ASN A 79 -13.91 -8.38 -5.36
N ILE A 80 -12.77 -8.58 -4.70
CA ILE A 80 -11.83 -7.49 -4.38
C ILE A 80 -11.24 -6.91 -5.66
N VAL A 81 -10.77 -7.76 -6.58
CA VAL A 81 -10.20 -7.34 -7.85
C VAL A 81 -11.23 -6.56 -8.67
N THR A 82 -12.44 -7.10 -8.82
CA THR A 82 -13.53 -6.44 -9.54
C THR A 82 -13.86 -5.08 -8.95
N ALA A 83 -13.92 -4.99 -7.62
CA ALA A 83 -14.24 -3.73 -6.97
C ALA A 83 -13.10 -2.70 -7.03
N LEU A 84 -11.83 -3.12 -7.04
CA LEU A 84 -10.70 -2.23 -7.33
C LEU A 84 -10.77 -1.65 -8.76
N TYR A 85 -11.28 -2.42 -9.71
CA TYR A 85 -11.47 -1.96 -11.09
C TYR A 85 -12.74 -1.11 -11.30
N CYS A 86 -13.80 -1.36 -10.52
CA CYS A 86 -15.07 -0.64 -10.63
C CYS A 86 -15.18 0.59 -9.69
N ASP A 87 -14.35 0.72 -8.65
CA ASP A 87 -14.44 1.83 -7.67
C ASP A 87 -13.07 2.48 -7.39
N GLU A 88 -12.82 3.63 -8.02
CA GLU A 88 -11.50 4.30 -8.04
C GLU A 88 -10.97 4.76 -6.66
N ARG A 89 -11.79 4.77 -5.58
CA ARG A 89 -11.40 5.46 -4.33
C ARG A 89 -11.68 4.75 -3.00
N VAL A 90 -12.50 3.71 -2.93
CA VAL A 90 -12.95 3.13 -1.63
C VAL A 90 -12.08 1.96 -1.15
N PHE A 91 -11.57 1.12 -2.06
CA PHE A 91 -10.87 -0.11 -1.67
C PHE A 91 -9.45 0.10 -1.11
N SER A 92 -8.78 1.18 -1.50
CA SER A 92 -7.43 1.52 -1.00
C SER A 92 -7.40 1.69 0.52
N LEU A 93 -8.48 2.22 1.11
CA LEU A 93 -8.55 2.48 2.56
C LEU A 93 -8.77 1.20 3.38
N CYS A 94 -9.48 0.20 2.84
CA CYS A 94 -9.82 -1.03 3.56
C CYS A 94 -8.64 -1.99 3.73
N MET A 95 -7.74 -2.09 2.74
CA MET A 95 -6.52 -2.90 2.88
C MET A 95 -5.53 -2.32 3.91
N VAL A 96 -5.45 -0.99 4.03
CA VAL A 96 -4.55 -0.31 4.98
C VAL A 96 -5.03 -0.45 6.43
N MET A 97 -6.34 -0.60 6.65
CA MET A 97 -6.94 -0.58 8.00
C MET A 97 -7.30 -1.96 8.58
N GLY A 98 -7.08 -3.07 7.85
CA GLY A 98 -7.25 -4.43 8.39
C GLY A 98 -8.69 -4.86 8.72
N TYR A 99 -9.71 -4.11 8.30
CA TYR A 99 -11.12 -4.43 8.57
C TYR A 99 -11.70 -5.34 7.48
N TRP A 100 -11.50 -6.65 7.62
CA TRP A 100 -12.09 -7.65 6.71
C TRP A 100 -13.46 -8.17 7.17
N LYS A 101 -13.91 -7.83 8.37
CA LYS A 101 -14.97 -8.58 9.04
C LYS A 101 -16.42 -8.17 8.71
N ASN A 102 -16.66 -7.09 7.95
CA ASN A 102 -18.03 -6.59 7.70
C ASN A 102 -18.22 -5.84 6.37
N ILE A 103 -17.55 -6.26 5.29
CA ILE A 103 -17.94 -5.76 3.96
C ILE A 103 -19.05 -6.69 3.45
N SER A 104 -20.30 -6.26 3.57
CA SER A 104 -21.41 -6.89 2.87
C SER A 104 -21.23 -6.63 1.37
N LEU A 105 -20.57 -7.57 0.70
CA LEU A 105 -20.36 -7.57 -0.75
C LEU A 105 -21.68 -7.98 -1.42
N LYS A 106 -22.62 -7.04 -1.55
CA LYS A 106 -23.61 -7.15 -2.62
C LYS A 106 -22.85 -7.01 -3.95
N PRO A 107 -23.20 -7.78 -4.99
CA PRO A 107 -22.54 -7.66 -6.29
C PRO A 107 -22.75 -6.23 -6.79
N TYR A 108 -21.66 -5.46 -6.85
CA TYR A 108 -21.63 -4.22 -7.59
C TYR A 108 -21.65 -4.62 -9.06
N VAL A 109 -22.81 -4.44 -9.69
CA VAL A 109 -22.93 -4.50 -11.15
C VAL A 109 -22.34 -3.19 -11.67
N CYS A 110 -21.14 -3.29 -12.26
CA CYS A 110 -20.77 -2.44 -13.37
C CYS A 110 -21.75 -2.78 -14.53
#